data_AF-A0A077PYX5-F1
#
_entry.id   AF-A0A077PYX5-F1
#
_cell.length_a   1.000
_cell.length_b   1.000
_cell.length_c   1.000
_cell.angle_alpha   90.00
_cell.angle_beta   90.00
_cell.angle_gamma   90.00
#
_symmetry.space_group_name_H-M   'P 1'
#
loop_
_entity.id
_entity.type
_entity.pdbx_description
1 polymer ?
#
loop_
_entity_poly.entity_id
_entity_poly.type
_entity_poly.pdbx_seq_one_letter_code
_entity_poly.pdbx_strand_id
1 'polypeptide(L)' 'MAEPRNVSSIVYQVVTSGYATYHDLSTIYGLESALNLIEVHQVSEYNKRLMEELSGNHD' A
#
# COMPACT_ATOMS: atom_id res chain seq x y z
N MET A 1 12.85 -5.84 7.57
CA MET A 1 11.51 -5.24 7.77
C MET A 1 10.90 -5.92 8.99
N ALA A 2 10.33 -5.17 9.95
CA ALA A 2 9.77 -5.76 11.16
C ALA A 2 8.44 -6.47 10.85
N GLU A 3 8.26 -7.70 11.35
CA GLU A 3 7.01 -8.42 11.18
C GLU A 3 5.92 -7.90 12.14
N PRO A 4 4.66 -7.77 11.67
CA PRO A 4 3.56 -7.32 12.51
C PRO A 4 3.28 -8.36 13.61
N ARG A 5 3.54 -7.98 14.87
CA ARG A 5 3.43 -8.92 16.02
C ARG A 5 1.99 -9.19 16.46
N ASN A 6 1.07 -8.24 16.28
CA ASN A 6 -0.32 -8.32 16.76
C ASN A 6 -1.32 -7.57 15.84
N VAL A 7 -0.98 -7.38 14.56
CA VAL A 7 -1.83 -6.64 13.62
C VAL A 7 -1.93 -7.39 12.30
N SER A 8 -3.10 -7.31 11.67
CA SER A 8 -3.31 -7.88 10.33
C SER A 8 -2.27 -7.32 9.34
N SER A 9 -1.72 -8.20 8.50
CA SER A 9 -0.78 -7.83 7.44
C SER A 9 -1.37 -6.77 6.50
N ILE A 10 -2.68 -6.86 6.22
CA ILE A 10 -3.42 -5.89 5.40
C ILE A 10 -3.35 -4.50 6.04
N VAL A 11 -3.71 -4.40 7.31
CA VAL A 11 -3.70 -3.11 8.04
C VAL A 11 -2.29 -2.55 8.10
N TYR A 12 -1.29 -3.39 8.36
CA TYR A 12 0.11 -2.97 8.37
C TYR A 12 0.57 -2.42 7.01
N GLN A 13 0.22 -3.09 5.92
CA GLN A 13 0.57 -2.66 4.57
C GLN A 13 -0.09 -1.32 4.20
N VAL A 14 -1.37 -1.12 4.52
CA VAL A 14 -2.06 0.16 4.24
C VAL A 14 -1.43 1.31 5.03
N VAL A 15 -1.10 1.09 6.31
CA VAL A 15 -0.50 2.13 7.14
C VAL A 15 0.92 2.47 6.68
N THR A 16 1.73 1.46 6.38
CA THR A 16 3.13 1.68 5.94
C THR A 16 3.23 2.25 4.52
N SER A 17 2.23 2.04 3.67
CA SER A 17 2.13 2.70 2.36
C SER A 17 1.65 4.15 2.43
N GLY A 18 1.20 4.60 3.61
CA GLY A 18 0.82 6.00 3.86
C GLY A 18 -0.58 6.39 3.37
N TYR A 19 -1.39 5.44 2.90
CA TYR A 19 -2.74 5.73 2.39
C TYR A 19 -3.80 5.91 3.49
N ALA A 20 -3.59 5.35 4.68
CA ALA A 20 -4.48 5.54 5.83
C ALA A 20 -3.73 5.33 7.15
N THR A 21 -4.27 5.85 8.24
CA THR A 21 -3.77 5.59 9.60
C THR A 21 -4.51 4.43 10.25
N TYR A 22 -3.98 3.91 11.38
CA TYR A 22 -4.71 2.94 12.21
C TYR A 22 -6.05 3.49 12.70
N HIS A 23 -6.14 4.81 12.92
CA HIS A 23 -7.40 5.43 13.34
C HIS A 23 -8.45 5.36 12.22
N ASP A 24 -8.06 5.71 10.99
CA ASP A 24 -8.97 5.67 9.84
C ASP A 24 -9.47 4.25 9.59
N LEU A 25 -8.58 3.25 9.68
CA LEU A 25 -8.91 1.82 9.49
C LEU A 25 -9.75 1.21 10.61
N SER A 26 -9.82 1.83 11.79
CA SER A 26 -10.62 1.34 12.91
C SER A 26 -11.97 2.06 13.08
N THR A 27 -12.17 3.19 12.39
CA THR A 27 -13.32 4.07 12.62
C THR A 27 -14.08 4.48 11.37
N ILE A 28 -13.40 4.62 10.23
CA ILE A 28 -13.98 5.14 8.98
C ILE A 28 -14.03 4.04 7.92
N TYR A 29 -12.93 3.31 7.77
CA TYR A 29 -12.76 2.33 6.70
C TYR A 29 -13.16 0.93 7.15
N GLY A 30 -13.97 0.28 6.32
CA GLY A 30 -14.21 -1.16 6.43
C GLY A 30 -13.08 -1.97 5.79
N LEU A 31 -13.19 -3.30 5.88
CA LEU A 31 -12.25 -4.23 5.28
C LEU A 31 -12.08 -4.00 3.76
N GLU A 32 -13.18 -3.76 3.05
CA GLU A 32 -13.15 -3.53 1.60
C GLU A 32 -12.36 -2.27 1.24
N SER A 33 -12.54 -1.18 1.99
CA SER A 33 -11.74 0.04 1.80
C SER A 33 -10.24 -0.22 2.02
N ALA A 34 -9.88 -1.01 3.05
CA ALA A 34 -8.50 -1.38 3.30
C ALA A 34 -7.90 -2.22 2.15
N LEU A 35 -8.67 -3.17 1.60
CA LEU A 35 -8.26 -3.97 0.45
C LEU A 35 -8.07 -3.11 -0.80
N ASN A 36 -8.97 -2.17 -1.07
CA ASN A 36 -8.87 -1.24 -2.20
C ASN A 36 -7.62 -0.36 -2.09
N LEU A 37 -7.27 0.11 -0.88
CA LEU A 37 -6.05 0.90 -0.66
C LEU A 37 -4.78 0.08 -0.93
N ILE A 38 -4.76 -1.20 -0.57
CA ILE A 38 -3.65 -2.10 -0.91
C ILE A 38 -3.52 -2.24 -2.43
N GLU A 39 -4.63 -2.44 -3.13
CA GLU A 39 -4.62 -2.57 -4.59
C GLU A 39 -4.07 -1.30 -5.25
N VAL A 40 -4.52 -0.12 -4.82
CA VAL A 40 -4.00 1.17 -5.29
C VAL A 40 -2.49 1.27 -5.06
N HIS A 41 -2.00 0.87 -3.89
CA HIS A 41 -0.57 0.86 -3.59
C HIS A 41 0.20 -0.06 -4.54
N GLN A 42 -0.28 -1.29 -4.74
CA GLN A 42 0.36 -2.29 -5.60
C GLN A 42 0.45 -1.81 -7.05
N VAL A 43 -0.63 -1.26 -7.60
CA VAL A 43 -0.66 -0.69 -8.96
C VAL A 43 0.28 0.51 -9.07
N SER A 44 0.32 1.38 -8.06
CA SER A 44 1.20 2.53 -8.06
C SER A 44 2.68 2.12 -8.09
N GLU A 45 3.08 1.14 -7.28
CA GLU A 45 4.45 0.62 -7.25
C GLU A 45 4.83 -0.16 -8.52
N TYR A 46 3.87 -0.82 -9.16
CA TYR A 46 4.09 -1.43 -10.47
C TYR A 46 4.33 -0.35 -11.54
N ASN A 47 3.48 0.68 -11.59
CA ASN A 47 3.60 1.76 -12.57
C ASN A 47 4.91 2.54 -12.41
N LYS A 48 5.35 2.80 -11.18
CA LYS A 48 6.66 3.43 -10.91
C LYS A 48 7.81 2.62 -11.50
N ARG A 49 7.85 1.31 -11.22
CA ARG A 49 8.87 0.39 -11.78
C ARG A 49 8.84 0.37 -13.30
N LEU A 50 7.65 0.30 -13.89
CA LEU A 50 7.51 0.32 -15.35
C LEU A 50 8.01 1.64 -15.95
N MET A 51 7.74 2.79 -15.31
CA MET A 51 8.26 4.08 -15.76
C MET A 51 9.78 4.16 -15.62
N GLU A 52 10.35 3.64 -14.55
CA GLU A 52 11.80 3.57 -14.35
C GLU A 52 12.46 2.73 -15.45
N GLU A 53 11.94 1.55 -15.75
CA GLU A 53 12.40 0.68 -16.84
C GLU A 53 12.31 1.35 -18.21
N LEU A 54 11.20 2.04 -18.50
CA LEU A 54 11.03 2.78 -19.75
C LEU A 54 11.98 3.97 -19.86
N SER A 55 12.22 4.68 -18.75
CA SER A 55 13.13 5.83 -18.73
C SER A 55 14.60 5.43 -18.84
N GLY A 56 15.00 4.31 -18.21
CA GLY A 56 16.37 3.80 -18.28
C GLY A 56 16.74 3.13 -19.61
N ASN A 57 15.76 2.81 -20.45
CA ASN A 57 15.97 2.29 -21.81
C ASN A 57 16.16 3.39 -22.88
N HIS A 58 16.15 4.67 -22.48
CA HIS A 58 16.32 5.82 -23.37
C HIS A 58 17.67 6.55 -23.24
N ASP A 59 18.61 6.01 -22.45
CA ASP A 59 20.03 6.41 -22.40
C ASP A 59 20.92 5.40 -23.15
#